data_AF-A0A9W2YYW9-F1
#
_entry.id   AF-A0A9W2YYW9-F1
#
_cell.length_a   1.000
_cell.length_b   1.000
_cell.length_c   1.000
_cell.angle_alpha   90.00
_cell.angle_beta   90.00
_cell.angle_gamma   90.00
#
_symmetry.space_group_name_H-M   'P 1'
#
loop_
_entity.id
_entity.type
_entity.pdbx_description
1 polymer ?
#
loop_
_entity_poly.entity_id
_entity_poly.type
_entity_poly.pdbx_seq_one_letter_code
_entity_poly.pdbx_strand_id
1 'polypeptide(L)'
;MSRSFTHRPSVQTRGRGAYSRGRGRGTNSIMHPARRPNYSTNRLSSTTNPNNNNRPMDAYNHVNDDQDPDVEGNSGDQNADRSRGEFRDAYTVFAPDQQRRQKVHEMAQRETAEYERYKQAAVPKTYHYVGTVGGRNSSEEEARRRQAEEVRLQKYNRLAKQQQYKEDLKKREEKEIEEKRAEARRKAEQNELREQARVANPEDLRKKREQFLNRLQNNSFSN
;
A
#
# COMPACT_ATOMS: atom_id res chain seq x y z
N MET A 1 -39.76 11.51 47.50
CA MET A 1 -40.17 11.39 46.09
C MET A 1 -39.04 10.77 45.29
N SER A 2 -39.32 9.55 44.82
CA SER A 2 -38.79 8.79 43.68
C SER A 2 -37.41 9.11 43.07
N ARG A 3 -36.50 8.13 43.19
CA ARG A 3 -35.29 7.97 42.39
C ARG A 3 -35.66 7.38 41.02
N SER A 4 -35.34 8.05 39.91
CA SER A 4 -35.52 7.53 38.55
C SER A 4 -34.30 6.71 38.12
N PHE A 5 -34.43 5.39 38.23
CA PHE A 5 -33.49 4.43 37.63
C PHE A 5 -33.92 4.17 36.19
N THR A 6 -33.13 4.57 35.20
CA THR A 6 -33.36 4.23 33.79
C THR A 6 -32.88 2.80 33.53
N HIS A 7 -33.83 1.90 33.25
CA HIS A 7 -33.56 0.53 32.81
C HIS A 7 -32.99 0.52 31.39
N ARG A 8 -31.82 -0.09 31.21
CA ARG A 8 -31.33 -0.52 29.88
C ARG A 8 -32.02 -1.84 29.51
N PRO A 9 -32.52 -2.04 28.28
CA PRO A 9 -32.99 -3.34 27.85
C PRO A 9 -31.80 -4.27 27.57
N SER A 10 -31.73 -5.39 28.28
CA SER A 10 -30.82 -6.50 27.99
C SER A 10 -31.34 -7.29 26.79
N VAL A 11 -30.59 -7.33 25.70
CA VAL A 11 -30.88 -8.22 24.56
C VAL A 11 -30.47 -9.65 24.97
N GLN A 12 -31.46 -10.47 25.30
CA GLN A 12 -31.32 -11.92 25.43
C GLN A 12 -31.41 -12.55 24.03
N THR A 13 -30.31 -13.09 23.50
CA THR A 13 -30.36 -14.03 22.38
C THR A 13 -30.13 -15.45 22.91
N ARG A 14 -31.19 -16.25 22.98
CA ARG A 14 -31.13 -17.70 23.21
C ARG A 14 -32.07 -18.43 22.25
N GLY A 15 -31.55 -19.51 21.66
CA GLY A 15 -32.33 -20.61 21.06
C GLY A 15 -32.35 -20.58 19.53
N ARG A 16 -31.43 -21.29 18.84
CA ARG A 16 -31.52 -22.71 18.43
C ARG A 16 -32.67 -23.01 17.45
N GLY A 17 -32.29 -23.27 16.21
CA GLY A 17 -33.12 -23.88 15.17
C GLY A 17 -32.25 -24.64 14.18
N ALA A 18 -31.55 -25.67 14.67
CA ALA A 18 -30.87 -26.64 13.82
C ALA A 18 -31.89 -27.69 13.37
N TYR A 19 -32.26 -27.67 12.09
CA TYR A 19 -33.05 -28.74 11.48
C TYR A 19 -32.18 -29.42 10.43
N SER A 20 -31.56 -30.54 10.83
CA SER A 20 -30.99 -31.50 9.90
C SER A 20 -32.06 -32.50 9.47
N ARG A 21 -32.36 -32.54 8.18
CA ARG A 21 -32.81 -33.71 7.40
C ARG A 21 -32.15 -33.49 6.04
N GLY A 22 -31.31 -34.35 5.46
CA GLY A 22 -31.27 -35.81 5.53
C GLY A 22 -31.35 -36.33 4.10
N ARG A 23 -30.17 -36.50 3.47
CA ARG A 23 -29.82 -37.44 2.38
C ARG A 23 -30.47 -37.31 0.99
N GLY A 24 -29.62 -36.98 0.02
CA GLY A 24 -29.70 -37.41 -1.38
C GLY A 24 -28.30 -37.47 -2.00
N ARG A 25 -27.77 -38.68 -2.20
CA ARG A 25 -26.47 -38.96 -2.87
C ARG A 25 -26.58 -38.72 -4.38
N GLY A 26 -25.53 -38.18 -5.00
CA GLY A 26 -25.40 -38.15 -6.46
C GLY A 26 -24.14 -37.47 -6.98
N THR A 27 -23.03 -38.20 -6.96
CA THR A 27 -21.95 -38.21 -7.98
C THR A 27 -21.23 -36.91 -8.40
N ASN A 28 -19.96 -36.87 -7.98
CA ASN A 28 -18.76 -36.46 -8.73
C ASN A 28 -18.75 -35.10 -9.45
N SER A 29 -18.14 -34.11 -8.79
CA SER A 29 -17.02 -33.36 -9.40
C SER A 29 -16.16 -32.77 -8.28
N ILE A 30 -14.96 -33.33 -8.13
CA ILE A 30 -13.87 -32.68 -7.40
C ILE A 30 -13.46 -31.49 -8.27
N MET A 31 -14.13 -30.35 -8.07
CA MET A 31 -13.66 -29.08 -8.57
C MET A 31 -12.75 -28.50 -7.48
N HIS A 32 -11.45 -28.56 -7.71
CA HIS A 32 -10.49 -27.79 -6.93
C HIS A 32 -10.93 -26.32 -6.88
N PRO A 33 -10.89 -25.63 -5.74
CA PRO A 33 -11.07 -24.19 -5.74
C PRO A 33 -9.90 -23.60 -6.55
N ALA A 34 -10.22 -23.09 -7.74
CA ALA A 34 -9.32 -22.26 -8.51
C ALA A 34 -8.76 -21.19 -7.56
N ARG A 35 -7.43 -21.15 -7.48
CA ARG A 35 -6.66 -20.13 -6.75
C ARG A 35 -7.26 -18.76 -7.06
N ARG A 36 -7.95 -18.19 -6.08
CA ARG A 36 -8.28 -16.77 -6.10
C ARG A 36 -6.94 -16.02 -6.19
N PRO A 37 -6.73 -15.11 -7.16
CA PRO A 37 -5.63 -14.20 -7.04
C PRO A 37 -5.90 -13.34 -5.79
N ASN A 38 -5.03 -13.48 -4.79
CA ASN A 38 -4.92 -12.54 -3.71
C ASN A 38 -4.61 -11.18 -4.34
N TYR A 39 -5.63 -10.39 -4.62
CA TYR A 39 -5.44 -8.95 -4.69
C TYR A 39 -5.11 -8.51 -3.27
N SER A 40 -3.82 -8.59 -2.95
CA SER A 40 -3.23 -7.79 -1.89
C SER A 40 -3.64 -6.37 -2.18
N THR A 41 -4.60 -5.86 -1.44
CA THR A 41 -4.76 -4.42 -1.30
C THR A 41 -3.51 -3.97 -0.55
N ASN A 42 -2.45 -3.69 -1.31
CA ASN A 42 -1.38 -2.82 -0.86
C ASN A 42 -2.01 -1.44 -0.65
N ARG A 43 -2.73 -1.29 0.47
CA ARG A 43 -2.85 -0.01 1.14
C ARG A 43 -1.44 0.30 1.59
N LEU A 44 -0.68 0.97 0.72
CA LEU A 44 0.39 1.82 1.19
C LEU A 44 -0.29 2.93 2.01
N SER A 45 -0.57 2.64 3.27
CA SER A 45 -0.53 3.66 4.31
C SER A 45 0.94 4.07 4.42
N SER A 46 1.35 4.95 3.50
CA SER A 46 2.53 5.79 3.66
C SER A 46 2.28 6.69 4.86
N THR A 47 2.46 6.14 6.05
CA THR A 47 2.79 6.90 7.25
C THR A 47 4.30 6.91 7.37
N THR A 48 4.99 7.24 6.27
CA THR A 48 6.39 7.60 6.32
C THR A 48 6.43 9.05 6.78
N ASN A 49 6.76 9.19 8.07
CA ASN A 49 7.17 10.42 8.70
C ASN A 49 8.30 11.06 7.84
N PRO A 50 8.16 12.24 7.23
CA PRO A 50 9.19 12.80 6.36
C PRO A 50 10.27 13.53 7.16
N ASN A 51 10.61 13.00 8.34
CA ASN A 51 11.56 13.64 9.24
C ASN A 51 12.52 12.59 9.81
N ASN A 52 13.23 11.90 8.94
CA ASN A 52 14.60 11.50 9.23
C ASN A 52 15.35 11.07 7.97
N ASN A 53 16.56 11.59 7.84
CA ASN A 53 17.67 11.09 7.03
C ASN A 53 17.70 11.48 5.55
N ASN A 54 17.83 12.79 5.30
CA ASN A 54 18.80 13.29 4.31
C ASN A 54 19.93 13.99 5.08
N ARG A 55 20.78 13.21 5.74
CA ARG A 55 22.18 13.60 5.97
C ARG A 55 22.98 12.91 4.88
N PRO A 56 23.69 13.62 4.01
CA PRO A 56 24.71 12.98 3.20
C PRO A 56 25.73 12.38 4.18
N MET A 57 25.82 11.05 4.17
CA MET A 57 27.01 10.34 4.62
C MET A 57 28.09 10.66 3.58
N ASP A 58 28.81 11.76 3.78
CA ASP A 58 30.08 11.95 3.10
C ASP A 58 31.10 11.07 3.81
N ALA A 59 31.44 10.02 3.06
CA ALA A 59 32.46 9.05 3.37
C ALA A 59 33.81 9.74 3.63
N TYR A 60 34.46 9.26 4.68
CA TYR A 60 35.91 9.06 4.79
C TYR A 60 36.76 9.74 3.72
N ASN A 61 37.20 10.96 3.99
CA ASN A 61 38.57 11.35 3.71
C ASN A 61 39.37 11.18 5.01
N HIS A 62 39.99 10.01 5.16
CA HIS A 62 41.17 9.87 6.00
C HIS A 62 42.31 10.60 5.30
N VAL A 63 42.51 11.87 5.68
CA VAL A 63 43.81 12.52 5.54
C VAL A 63 44.33 12.60 6.96
N ASN A 64 45.36 11.79 7.22
CA ASN A 64 46.17 11.91 8.41
C ASN A 64 46.70 13.35 8.44
N ASP A 65 46.27 14.12 9.42
CA ASP A 65 46.97 15.32 9.88
C ASP A 65 46.64 15.47 11.37
N ASP A 66 47.10 14.49 12.14
CA ASP A 66 47.72 14.76 13.43
C ASP A 66 49.02 15.53 13.15
N GLN A 67 48.87 16.79 12.72
CA GLN A 67 49.95 17.78 12.79
C GLN A 67 49.67 18.57 14.06
N ASP A 68 50.21 18.07 15.16
CA ASP A 68 50.59 18.91 16.29
C ASP A 68 51.32 20.15 15.73
N PRO A 69 50.85 21.39 15.96
CA PRO A 69 51.68 22.54 15.70
C PRO A 69 52.76 22.58 16.79
N ASP A 70 53.90 22.03 16.42
CA ASP A 70 55.23 22.46 16.85
C ASP A 70 55.60 22.15 18.31
N VAL A 71 55.83 20.86 18.58
CA VAL A 71 57.01 20.48 19.39
C VAL A 71 58.23 20.61 18.48
N GLU A 72 58.59 21.83 18.11
CA GLU A 72 59.92 22.13 17.58
C GLU A 72 60.80 22.59 18.73
N GLY A 73 61.59 21.67 19.25
CA GLY A 73 62.86 22.05 19.84
C GLY A 73 63.81 22.45 18.72
N ASN A 74 64.10 23.74 18.55
CA ASN A 74 65.49 24.17 18.40
C ASN A 74 65.69 25.68 18.62
N SER A 75 66.60 25.96 19.56
CA SER A 75 67.62 27.01 19.57
C SER A 75 67.26 28.46 19.21
N GLY A 76 67.55 29.35 20.17
CA GLY A 76 68.00 30.71 19.83
C GLY A 76 67.28 31.82 20.55
N ASP A 77 67.41 31.84 21.88
CA ASP A 77 67.77 33.03 22.64
C ASP A 77 67.10 34.34 22.19
N GLN A 78 65.95 34.72 22.79
CA GLN A 78 65.66 36.08 23.27
C GLN A 78 64.53 36.05 24.32
N ASN A 79 64.96 36.09 25.58
CA ASN A 79 64.32 36.63 26.80
C ASN A 79 64.75 35.77 28.00
N ALA A 80 66.06 35.66 28.21
CA ALA A 80 66.59 35.38 29.53
C ALA A 80 66.00 36.41 30.51
N ASP A 81 65.44 35.93 31.62
CA ASP A 81 64.92 36.71 32.76
C ASP A 81 63.45 37.16 32.74
N ARG A 82 62.52 36.24 32.45
CA ARG A 82 61.10 36.40 32.83
C ARG A 82 60.72 35.41 33.93
N SER A 83 60.82 35.90 35.18
CA SER A 83 60.31 35.29 36.41
C SER A 83 61.15 34.15 36.98
N ARG A 84 62.26 34.48 37.66
CA ARG A 84 62.74 33.62 38.75
C ARG A 84 61.60 33.53 39.77
N GLY A 85 60.87 32.42 39.76
CA GLY A 85 59.76 32.22 40.69
C GLY A 85 60.23 32.41 42.13
N GLU A 86 59.40 33.06 42.95
CA GLU A 86 59.68 33.22 44.38
C GLU A 86 59.52 31.87 45.06
N PHE A 87 60.63 31.31 45.56
CA PHE A 87 60.58 30.10 46.37
C PHE A 87 60.02 30.44 47.76
N ARG A 88 58.89 29.83 48.13
CA ARG A 88 58.25 29.94 49.44
C ARG A 88 58.20 28.55 50.08
N ASP A 89 59.23 28.22 50.84
CA ASP A 89 59.49 26.98 51.60
C ASP A 89 59.26 25.65 50.86
N ALA A 90 58.01 25.29 50.56
CA ALA A 90 57.65 24.02 49.92
C ALA A 90 57.24 24.17 48.45
N TYR A 91 57.07 25.39 47.94
CA TYR A 91 56.62 25.64 46.56
C TYR A 91 57.23 26.89 45.95
N THR A 92 57.32 26.91 44.62
CA THR A 92 57.80 28.07 43.84
C THR A 92 56.60 28.80 43.25
N VAL A 93 56.49 30.10 43.49
CA VAL A 93 55.42 30.96 42.97
C VAL A 93 55.92 31.74 41.77
N PHE A 94 55.30 31.54 40.60
CA PHE A 94 55.56 32.35 39.43
C PHE A 94 54.60 33.54 39.37
N ALA A 95 55.15 34.74 39.20
CA ALA A 95 54.34 35.93 38.94
C ALA A 95 53.58 35.74 37.62
N PRO A 96 52.27 36.05 37.54
CA PRO A 96 51.54 35.74 36.33
C PRO A 96 51.93 36.70 35.21
N ASP A 97 52.21 36.16 34.03
CA ASP A 97 52.64 36.92 32.86
C ASP A 97 51.53 37.90 32.43
N GLN A 98 51.84 39.19 32.52
CA GLN A 98 50.91 40.27 32.19
C GLN A 98 50.52 40.25 30.71
N GLN A 99 51.45 39.91 29.80
CA GLN A 99 51.17 39.86 28.37
C GLN A 99 50.25 38.68 28.05
N ARG A 100 50.50 37.52 28.67
CA ARG A 100 49.62 36.36 28.54
C ARG A 100 48.23 36.64 29.11
N ARG A 101 48.13 37.33 30.25
CA ARG A 101 46.84 37.73 30.84
C ARG A 101 46.05 38.66 29.94
N GLN A 102 46.70 39.68 29.37
CA GLN A 102 46.05 40.60 28.43
C GLN A 102 45.52 39.86 27.20
N LYS A 103 46.32 38.98 26.60
CA LYS A 103 45.88 38.15 25.46
C LYS A 103 44.68 37.26 25.80
N VAL A 104 44.70 36.59 26.94
CA VAL A 104 43.58 35.75 27.39
C VAL A 104 42.33 36.60 27.64
N HIS A 105 42.49 37.81 28.18
CA HIS A 105 41.39 38.72 28.42
C HIS A 105 40.78 39.26 27.11
N GLU A 106 41.61 39.66 26.15
CA GLU A 106 41.16 40.10 24.82
C GLU A 106 40.44 38.97 24.06
N MET A 107 40.98 37.75 24.14
CA MET A 107 40.36 36.56 23.56
C MET A 107 38.99 36.29 24.19
N ALA A 108 38.89 36.30 25.52
CA ALA A 108 37.63 36.10 26.23
C ALA A 108 36.58 37.16 25.86
N GLN A 109 36.99 38.43 25.74
CA GLN A 109 36.10 39.52 25.30
C GLN A 109 35.62 39.33 23.86
N ARG A 110 36.51 38.88 22.97
CA ARG A 110 36.16 38.62 21.58
C ARG A 110 35.17 37.46 21.46
N GLU A 111 35.46 36.33 22.09
CA GLU A 111 34.62 35.13 22.05
C GLU A 111 33.24 35.39 22.64
N THR A 112 33.15 36.14 23.75
CA THR A 112 31.86 36.53 24.34
C THR A 112 31.05 37.40 23.40
N ALA A 113 31.65 38.41 22.76
CA ALA A 113 30.98 39.25 21.77
C ALA A 113 30.52 38.46 20.53
N GLU A 114 31.34 37.53 20.04
CA GLU A 114 30.98 36.65 18.92
C GLU A 114 29.81 35.71 19.29
N TYR A 115 29.81 35.16 20.50
CA TYR A 115 28.73 34.32 21.01
C TYR A 115 27.40 35.07 21.11
N GLU A 116 27.41 36.33 21.57
CA GLU A 116 26.22 37.16 21.65
C GLU A 116 25.63 37.45 20.25
N ARG A 117 26.49 37.76 19.27
CA ARG A 117 26.07 37.96 17.87
C ARG A 117 25.46 36.68 17.29
N TYR A 118 26.08 35.53 17.54
CA TYR A 118 25.53 34.24 17.12
C TYR A 118 24.17 33.97 17.76
N LYS A 119 24.03 34.20 19.07
CA LYS A 119 22.77 34.02 19.79
C LYS A 119 21.64 34.87 19.19
N GLN A 120 21.92 36.13 18.86
CA GLN A 120 20.94 37.02 18.23
C GLN A 120 20.57 36.57 16.81
N ALA A 121 21.54 36.10 16.01
CA ALA A 121 21.30 35.60 14.65
C ALA A 121 20.57 34.25 14.64
N ALA A 122 20.83 33.41 15.64
CA ALA A 122 20.27 32.06 15.78
C ALA A 122 18.90 32.02 16.46
N VAL A 123 18.32 33.18 16.85
CA VAL A 123 16.95 33.20 17.38
C VAL A 123 15.99 32.73 16.28
N PRO A 124 15.22 31.64 16.50
CA PRO A 124 14.28 31.16 15.51
C PRO A 124 13.20 32.23 15.27
N LYS A 125 13.03 32.62 14.01
CA LYS A 125 11.95 33.55 13.62
C LYS A 125 10.61 32.86 13.85
N THR A 126 9.82 33.38 14.78
CA THR A 126 8.45 32.93 14.99
C THR A 126 7.56 33.67 14.01
N TYR A 127 6.94 32.94 13.08
CA TYR A 127 5.98 33.49 12.14
C TYR A 127 4.57 33.31 12.71
N HIS A 128 3.94 34.41 13.11
CA HIS A 128 2.51 34.40 13.44
C HIS A 128 1.73 34.57 12.14
N TYR A 129 1.16 33.48 11.64
CA TYR A 129 0.33 33.52 10.44
C TYR A 129 -1.02 34.16 10.76
N VAL A 130 -1.28 35.34 10.22
CA VAL A 130 -2.55 36.09 10.39
C VAL A 130 -3.42 35.91 9.14
N GLY A 131 -3.67 34.65 8.76
CA GLY A 131 -4.48 34.30 7.58
C GLY A 131 -5.23 32.97 7.76
N THR A 132 -6.03 32.58 6.76
CA THR A 132 -6.72 31.28 6.73
C THR A 132 -5.74 30.17 6.37
N VAL A 133 -5.49 29.25 7.31
CA VAL A 133 -4.56 28.13 7.13
C VAL A 133 -5.04 27.27 5.94
N GLY A 134 -4.23 27.11 4.89
CA GLY A 134 -4.52 26.16 3.79
C GLY A 134 -4.80 26.75 2.40
N GLY A 135 -4.56 28.05 2.17
CA GLY A 135 -4.46 28.61 0.80
C GLY A 135 -5.75 28.68 -0.02
N ARG A 136 -6.91 28.45 0.59
CA ARG A 136 -8.23 28.69 -0.01
C ARG A 136 -9.10 29.53 0.93
N ASN A 137 -9.89 30.42 0.36
CA ASN A 137 -10.91 31.22 1.06
C ASN A 137 -12.11 30.38 1.52
N SER A 138 -11.95 29.06 1.70
CA SER A 138 -13.01 28.16 2.15
C SER A 138 -12.81 27.86 3.62
N SER A 139 -13.87 28.00 4.41
CA SER A 139 -13.89 27.57 5.81
C SER A 139 -13.53 26.08 5.91
N GLU A 140 -12.91 25.66 7.02
CA GLU A 140 -12.61 24.25 7.33
C GLU A 140 -13.87 23.38 7.18
N GLU A 141 -15.02 23.90 7.61
CA GLU A 141 -16.30 23.21 7.53
C GLU A 141 -16.72 22.96 6.08
N GLU A 142 -16.48 23.92 5.18
CA GLU A 142 -16.79 23.77 3.76
C GLU A 142 -15.87 22.73 3.12
N ALA A 143 -14.58 22.73 3.47
CA ALA A 143 -13.64 21.72 2.99
C ALA A 143 -14.06 20.31 3.44
N ARG A 144 -14.46 20.16 4.70
CA ARG A 144 -14.98 18.89 5.23
C ARG A 144 -16.26 18.45 4.53
N ARG A 145 -17.18 19.38 4.26
CA ARG A 145 -18.42 19.11 3.52
C ARG A 145 -18.13 18.61 2.11
N ARG A 146 -17.25 19.29 1.37
CA ARG A 146 -16.86 18.88 0.01
C ARG A 146 -16.24 17.49 0.00
N GLN A 147 -15.33 17.19 0.93
CA GLN A 147 -14.75 15.85 1.06
C GLN A 147 -15.83 14.78 1.32
N ALA A 148 -16.79 15.06 2.21
CA ALA A 148 -17.89 14.14 2.50
C ALA A 148 -18.79 13.91 1.27
N GLU A 149 -19.08 14.97 0.52
CA GLU A 149 -19.84 14.89 -0.74
C GLU A 149 -19.11 14.07 -1.79
N GLU A 150 -17.81 14.29 -1.98
CA GLU A 150 -16.97 13.52 -2.92
C GLU A 150 -16.99 12.03 -2.59
N VAL A 151 -16.81 11.66 -1.32
CA VAL A 151 -16.87 10.26 -0.86
C VAL A 151 -18.25 9.65 -1.15
N ARG A 152 -19.33 10.42 -0.94
CA ARG A 152 -20.70 9.96 -1.22
C ARG A 152 -20.91 9.71 -2.72
N LEU A 153 -20.46 10.63 -3.57
CA LEU A 153 -20.57 10.51 -5.02
C LEU A 153 -19.75 9.33 -5.55
N GLN A 154 -18.52 9.14 -5.05
CA GLN A 154 -17.68 8.00 -5.43
C GLN A 154 -18.33 6.66 -5.09
N LYS A 155 -18.94 6.54 -3.90
CA LYS A 155 -19.69 5.34 -3.50
C LYS A 155 -20.84 5.05 -4.46
N TYR A 156 -21.63 6.08 -4.78
CA TYR A 156 -22.75 5.94 -5.72
C TYR A 156 -22.29 5.51 -7.11
N ASN A 157 -21.27 6.19 -7.65
CA ASN A 157 -20.71 5.89 -8.97
C ASN A 157 -20.15 4.46 -9.05
N ARG A 158 -19.50 3.99 -7.99
CA ARG A 158 -19.01 2.60 -7.91
C ARG A 158 -20.16 1.60 -7.95
N LEU A 159 -21.23 1.83 -7.19
CA LEU A 159 -22.39 0.95 -7.18
C LEU A 159 -23.08 0.94 -8.54
N ALA A 160 -23.28 2.11 -9.16
CA ALA A 160 -23.86 2.22 -10.49
C ALA A 160 -23.07 1.42 -11.54
N LYS A 161 -21.74 1.57 -11.58
CA LYS A 161 -20.88 0.79 -12.49
C LYS A 161 -20.97 -0.72 -12.26
N GLN A 162 -21.06 -1.15 -11.00
CA GLN A 162 -21.22 -2.58 -10.68
C GLN A 162 -22.56 -3.13 -11.15
N GLN A 163 -23.64 -2.37 -11.00
CA GLN A 163 -24.96 -2.80 -11.48
C GLN A 163 -25.00 -2.87 -13.00
N GLN A 164 -24.50 -1.83 -13.69
CA GLN A 164 -24.39 -1.84 -15.15
C GLN A 164 -23.60 -3.04 -15.67
N TYR A 165 -22.45 -3.35 -15.05
CA TYR A 165 -21.66 -4.51 -15.43
C TYR A 165 -22.44 -5.84 -15.25
N LYS A 166 -23.19 -5.99 -14.15
CA LYS A 166 -24.01 -7.18 -13.91
C LYS A 166 -25.15 -7.31 -14.92
N GLU A 167 -25.82 -6.20 -15.24
CA GLU A 167 -26.87 -6.19 -16.25
C GLU A 167 -26.34 -6.55 -17.63
N ASP A 168 -25.18 -6.02 -18.01
CA ASP A 168 -24.55 -6.33 -19.28
C ASP A 168 -24.10 -7.80 -19.35
N LEU A 169 -23.56 -8.33 -18.26
CA LEU A 169 -23.22 -9.75 -18.18
C LEU A 169 -24.47 -10.62 -18.32
N LYS A 170 -25.53 -10.30 -17.59
CA LYS A 170 -26.81 -11.01 -17.66
C LYS A 170 -27.41 -10.97 -19.06
N LYS A 171 -27.40 -9.80 -19.72
CA LYS A 171 -27.87 -9.65 -21.10
C LYS A 171 -27.07 -10.49 -22.09
N ARG A 172 -25.76 -10.63 -21.89
CA ARG A 172 -24.92 -11.49 -22.74
C ARG A 172 -25.22 -12.97 -22.51
N GLU A 173 -25.35 -13.39 -21.25
CA GLU A 173 -25.73 -14.76 -20.91
C GLU A 173 -27.12 -15.13 -21.45
N GLU A 174 -28.10 -14.22 -21.31
CA GLU A 174 -29.46 -14.42 -21.85
C GLU A 174 -29.44 -14.56 -23.39
N LYS A 175 -28.66 -13.73 -24.11
CA LYS A 175 -28.48 -13.85 -25.56
C LYS A 175 -27.86 -15.18 -25.96
N GLU A 176 -26.80 -15.61 -25.28
CA GLU A 176 -26.13 -16.89 -25.58
C GLU A 176 -27.07 -18.09 -25.34
N ILE A 177 -27.89 -18.04 -24.29
CA ILE A 177 -28.90 -19.06 -24.01
C ILE A 177 -29.97 -19.07 -25.11
N GLU A 178 -30.42 -17.90 -25.57
CA GLU A 178 -31.40 -17.78 -26.63
C GLU A 178 -30.87 -18.32 -27.96
N GLU A 179 -29.62 -17.99 -28.33
CA GLU A 179 -28.94 -18.52 -29.50
C GLU A 179 -28.84 -20.05 -29.45
N LYS A 180 -28.36 -20.61 -28.32
CA LYS A 180 -28.29 -22.07 -28.13
C LYS A 180 -29.66 -22.74 -28.21
N ARG A 181 -30.70 -22.10 -27.67
CA ARG A 181 -32.08 -22.58 -27.73
C ARG A 181 -32.60 -22.57 -29.16
N ALA A 182 -32.33 -21.51 -29.92
CA ALA A 182 -32.71 -21.39 -31.32
C ALA A 182 -32.00 -22.44 -32.19
N GLU A 183 -30.71 -22.66 -31.97
CA GLU A 183 -29.95 -23.72 -32.64
C GLU A 183 -30.49 -25.12 -32.33
N ALA A 184 -30.82 -25.39 -31.07
CA ALA A 184 -31.40 -26.66 -30.66
C ALA A 184 -32.76 -26.90 -31.34
N ARG A 185 -33.61 -25.86 -31.42
CA ARG A 185 -34.89 -25.93 -32.13
C ARG A 185 -34.68 -26.21 -33.63
N ARG A 186 -33.78 -25.48 -34.30
CA ARG A 186 -33.45 -25.70 -35.71
C ARG A 186 -32.94 -27.12 -35.99
N LYS A 187 -32.09 -27.66 -35.10
CA LYS A 187 -31.57 -29.03 -35.20
C LYS A 187 -32.68 -30.06 -35.00
N ALA A 188 -33.60 -29.83 -34.06
CA ALA A 188 -34.76 -30.69 -33.84
C ALA A 188 -35.65 -30.75 -35.08
N GLU A 189 -36.01 -29.59 -35.65
CA GLU A 189 -36.82 -29.49 -36.88
C GLU A 189 -36.13 -30.20 -38.07
N GLN A 190 -34.83 -30.02 -38.25
CA GLN A 190 -34.07 -30.74 -39.29
C GLN A 190 -34.07 -32.25 -39.09
N ASN A 191 -33.94 -32.72 -37.86
CA ASN A 191 -33.99 -34.14 -37.55
C ASN A 191 -35.39 -34.72 -37.79
N GLU A 192 -36.45 -34.00 -37.41
CA GLU A 192 -37.83 -34.43 -37.69
C GLU A 192 -38.10 -34.54 -39.19
N LEU A 193 -37.67 -33.56 -40.00
CA LEU A 193 -37.74 -33.61 -41.46
C LEU A 193 -36.97 -34.80 -42.03
N ARG A 194 -35.78 -35.09 -41.50
CA ARG A 194 -34.97 -36.23 -41.94
C ARG A 194 -35.61 -37.56 -41.58
N GLU A 195 -36.20 -37.69 -40.39
CA GLU A 195 -36.92 -38.89 -39.97
C GLU A 195 -38.20 -39.09 -40.78
N GLN A 196 -38.97 -38.03 -41.05
CA GLN A 196 -40.11 -38.09 -41.96
C GLN A 196 -39.69 -38.56 -43.36
N ALA A 197 -38.59 -38.05 -43.91
CA ALA A 197 -38.06 -38.51 -45.19
C ALA A 197 -37.60 -39.98 -45.18
N ARG A 198 -37.07 -40.49 -44.04
CA ARG A 198 -36.72 -41.92 -43.89
C ARG A 198 -37.96 -42.79 -43.82
N VAL A 199 -38.99 -42.37 -43.10
CA VAL A 199 -40.25 -43.11 -42.96
C VAL A 199 -41.04 -43.09 -44.28
N ALA A 200 -40.97 -42.01 -45.06
CA ALA A 200 -41.69 -41.86 -46.32
C ALA A 200 -41.18 -42.76 -47.47
N ASN A 201 -39.93 -43.25 -47.41
CA ASN A 201 -39.35 -44.14 -48.44
C ASN A 201 -39.01 -45.54 -47.89
N PRO A 202 -40.02 -46.38 -47.56
CA PRO A 202 -39.80 -47.74 -47.07
C PRO A 202 -39.14 -48.65 -48.12
N GLU A 203 -39.34 -48.35 -49.40
CA GLU A 203 -38.73 -49.08 -50.52
C GLU A 203 -37.21 -48.86 -50.62
N ASP A 204 -36.71 -47.66 -50.29
CA ASP A 204 -35.26 -47.41 -50.23
C ASP A 204 -34.61 -48.13 -49.04
N LEU A 205 -35.33 -48.24 -47.92
CA LEU A 205 -34.89 -49.04 -46.77
C LEU A 205 -34.82 -50.53 -47.12
N ARG A 206 -35.81 -51.05 -47.85
CA ARG A 206 -35.79 -52.43 -48.38
C ARG A 206 -34.63 -52.65 -49.33
N LYS A 207 -34.45 -51.80 -50.34
CA LYS A 207 -33.32 -51.89 -51.30
C LYS A 207 -31.96 -51.84 -50.62
N LYS A 208 -31.76 -50.94 -49.66
CA LYS A 208 -30.51 -50.87 -48.88
C LYS A 208 -30.28 -52.11 -48.03
N ARG A 209 -31.34 -52.67 -47.44
CA ARG A 209 -31.28 -53.93 -46.68
C ARG A 209 -30.92 -55.11 -47.59
N GLU A 210 -31.53 -55.21 -48.77
CA GLU A 210 -31.22 -56.25 -49.75
C GLU A 210 -29.78 -56.13 -50.28
N GLN A 211 -29.32 -54.92 -50.60
CA GLN A 211 -27.93 -54.68 -51.00
C GLN A 211 -26.93 -55.08 -49.90
N PHE A 212 -27.27 -54.84 -48.63
CA PHE A 212 -26.45 -55.26 -47.49
C PHE A 212 -26.42 -56.79 -47.35
N LEU A 213 -27.57 -57.46 -47.48
CA LEU A 213 -27.65 -58.92 -47.45
C LEU A 213 -26.89 -59.56 -48.62
N ASN A 214 -27.01 -59.02 -49.82
CA ASN A 214 -26.27 -59.47 -51.00
C ASN A 214 -24.76 -59.29 -50.80
N ARG A 215 -24.29 -58.20 -50.20
CA ARG A 215 -22.88 -58.03 -49.84
C ARG A 215 -22.39 -59.06 -48.82
N LEU A 216 -23.20 -59.36 -47.80
CA LEU A 216 -22.87 -60.38 -46.82
C LEU A 216 -22.79 -61.78 -47.44
N GLN A 217 -23.77 -62.12 -48.29
CA GLN A 217 -23.77 -63.39 -49.00
C GLN A 217 -22.56 -63.49 -49.93
N ASN A 218 -22.30 -62.47 -50.76
CA ASN A 218 -21.16 -62.49 -51.68
C ASN A 218 -19.80 -62.55 -50.97
N ASN A 219 -19.65 -61.94 -49.79
CA ASN A 219 -18.44 -62.06 -48.95
C ASN A 219 -18.36 -63.40 -48.19
N SER A 220 -19.46 -64.09 -47.95
CA SER A 220 -19.47 -65.41 -47.29
C SER A 220 -19.18 -66.57 -48.26
N PHE A 221 -19.33 -66.34 -49.57
CA PHE A 221 -19.01 -67.32 -50.63
C PHE A 221 -17.61 -67.15 -51.24
N SER A 222 -16.77 -66.27 -50.67
CA SER A 222 -15.41 -65.98 -51.15
C SER A 222 -14.29 -66.34 -50.15
N ASN A 223 -14.55 -67.29 -49.24
CA ASN A 223 -13.56 -68.01 -48.43
C ASN A 223 -13.55 -69.49 -48.77
#